data_AF-A0A151RBA7-F1
#
_entry.id   AF-A0A151RBA7-F1
#
_cell.length_a   1.000
_cell.length_b   1.000
_cell.length_c   1.000
_cell.angle_alpha   90.00
_cell.angle_beta   90.00
_cell.angle_gamma   90.00
#
_symmetry.space_group_name_H-M   'P 1'
#
loop_
_entity.id
_entity.type
_entity.pdbx_description
1 polymer ?
#
loop_
_entity_poly.entity_id
_entity_poly.type
_entity_poly.pdbx_seq_one_letter_code
_entity_poly.pdbx_strand_id
1 'polypeptide(L)'
;MSSSKGGGGGGGEVRASHILIKHQGSRRKASWKDPEGSIIKSTTKESAVSQLNALRDDIVSGKASFEDLASRFSDCSSAKRGGDLGQFSQTSLPIKNVLFSYI
;
A
#
# COMPACT_ATOMS: atom_id res chain seq x y z
N MET A 1 35.84 0.28 20.42
CA MET A 1 35.81 0.73 19.01
C MET A 1 34.35 1.02 18.71
N SER A 2 33.87 2.20 19.08
CA SER A 2 33.67 3.35 18.18
C SER A 2 32.65 3.00 17.08
N SER A 3 31.50 3.64 16.95
CA SER A 3 31.35 5.10 16.96
C SER A 3 29.92 5.54 17.29
N SER A 4 29.85 6.66 18.01
CA SER A 4 28.70 7.55 18.20
C SER A 4 28.59 8.56 17.05
N LYS A 5 27.36 8.87 16.59
CA LYS A 5 26.91 10.12 15.92
C LYS A 5 25.50 9.91 15.35
N GLY A 6 24.51 10.79 15.39
CA GLY A 6 24.23 12.12 15.96
C GLY A 6 22.68 12.28 15.84
N GLY A 7 21.95 13.08 16.62
CA GLY A 7 22.08 14.51 16.76
C GLY A 7 21.07 15.25 15.87
N GLY A 8 19.83 15.44 16.37
CA GLY A 8 18.95 16.60 16.12
C GLY A 8 18.29 16.81 14.74
N GLY A 9 16.97 16.60 14.68
CA GLY A 9 16.10 17.14 13.62
C GLY A 9 14.66 16.67 13.80
N GLY A 10 13.78 17.52 14.34
CA GLY A 10 12.36 17.24 14.58
C GLY A 10 11.52 17.16 13.29
N GLY A 11 11.80 16.17 12.45
CA GLY A 11 10.93 15.70 11.38
C GLY A 11 10.64 14.23 11.65
N GLY A 12 9.49 13.94 12.26
CA GLY A 12 9.14 12.58 12.68
C GLY A 12 9.22 11.60 11.51
N GLU A 13 10.01 10.55 11.67
CA GLU A 13 9.95 9.40 10.77
C GLU A 13 8.60 8.71 10.97
N VAL A 14 7.85 8.55 9.89
CA VAL A 14 6.56 7.85 9.91
C VAL A 14 6.72 6.50 9.22
N ARG A 15 6.09 5.48 9.79
CA ARG A 15 5.94 4.16 9.15
C ARG A 15 4.50 4.03 8.67
N ALA A 16 4.33 3.52 7.46
CA ALA A 16 3.02 3.31 6.86
C ALA A 16 2.98 1.98 6.12
N SER A 17 1.77 1.42 6.02
CA SER A 17 1.48 0.25 5.21
C SER A 17 0.32 0.56 4.28
N HIS A 18 0.24 -0.12 3.13
CA HIS A 18 -0.85 0.09 2.20
C HIS A 18 -1.29 -1.18 1.46
N ILE A 19 -2.54 -1.17 1.02
CA ILE A 19 -3.09 -2.12 0.04
C ILE A 19 -3.37 -1.33 -1.23
N LEU A 20 -2.77 -1.75 -2.34
CA LEU A 20 -2.96 -1.13 -3.65
C LEU A 20 -3.71 -2.09 -4.55
N ILE A 21 -4.89 -1.72 -5.03
CA ILE A 21 -5.60 -2.45 -6.09
C ILE A 21 -5.49 -1.64 -7.37
N LYS A 22 -4.92 -2.22 -8.43
CA LYS A 22 -4.82 -1.58 -9.74
C LYS A 22 -6.09 -1.81 -10.55
N HIS A 23 -6.29 -0.93 -11.51
CA HIS A 23 -7.43 -0.97 -12.43
C HIS A 23 -7.02 -0.45 -13.81
N GLN A 24 -7.93 -0.47 -14.76
CA GLN A 24 -7.71 -0.12 -16.17
C GLN A 24 -7.18 1.31 -16.39
N GLY A 25 -7.34 2.20 -15.40
CA GLY A 25 -6.84 3.57 -15.40
C GLY A 25 -5.48 3.76 -14.70
N SER A 26 -4.90 2.69 -14.13
CA SER A 26 -3.58 2.74 -13.51
C SER A 26 -2.48 3.05 -14.53
N ARG A 27 -1.53 3.93 -14.18
CA ARG A 27 -0.39 4.29 -15.05
C ARG A 27 0.40 3.05 -15.50
N ARG A 28 0.66 2.12 -14.58
CA ARG A 28 1.27 0.82 -14.88
C ARG A 28 0.25 -0.28 -14.62
N LYS A 29 -0.32 -0.85 -15.69
CA LYS A 29 -1.35 -1.89 -15.64
C LYS A 29 -0.77 -3.30 -15.56
N ALA A 30 0.20 -3.51 -14.68
CA ALA A 30 0.81 -4.81 -14.42
C ALA A 30 1.20 -4.87 -12.95
N SER A 31 1.22 -6.06 -12.36
CA SER A 31 1.67 -6.28 -10.98
C SER A 31 2.46 -7.58 -10.88
N TRP A 32 2.91 -7.92 -9.68
CA TRP A 32 3.57 -9.20 -9.44
C TRP A 32 2.59 -10.39 -9.53
N LYS A 33 1.28 -10.13 -9.41
CA LYS A 33 0.21 -11.12 -9.56
C LYS A 33 -0.29 -11.24 -10.99
N ASP A 34 -0.23 -10.15 -11.73
CA ASP A 34 -0.70 -10.05 -13.10
C ASP A 34 0.40 -9.38 -13.96
N PRO A 35 1.46 -10.13 -14.34
CA PRO A 35 2.60 -9.59 -15.07
C PRO A 35 2.20 -9.06 -16.45
N GLU A 36 1.28 -9.74 -17.14
CA GLU A 36 0.75 -9.35 -18.46
C GLU A 36 -0.34 -8.27 -18.37
N GLY A 37 -0.88 -8.06 -17.17
CA GLY A 37 -1.85 -7.00 -16.91
C GLY A 37 -3.26 -7.26 -17.40
N SER A 38 -3.58 -8.50 -17.77
CA SER A 38 -4.87 -8.86 -18.38
C SER A 38 -6.03 -8.58 -17.43
N ILE A 39 -5.88 -8.91 -16.15
CA ILE A 39 -6.88 -8.68 -15.11
C ILE A 39 -6.98 -7.19 -14.81
N ILE A 40 -5.84 -6.51 -14.66
CA ILE A 40 -5.78 -5.09 -14.34
C ILE A 40 -6.40 -4.25 -15.47
N LYS A 41 -6.17 -4.62 -16.74
CA LYS A 41 -6.77 -3.97 -17.92
C LYS A 41 -8.29 -4.11 -17.96
N SER A 42 -8.82 -5.23 -17.46
CA SER A 42 -10.27 -5.49 -17.41
C SER A 42 -10.95 -4.97 -16.14
N THR A 43 -10.19 -4.64 -15.10
CA THR A 43 -10.74 -4.18 -13.82
C THR A 43 -11.12 -2.70 -13.92
N THR A 44 -12.39 -2.38 -13.70
CA THR A 44 -12.87 -0.99 -13.68
C THR A 44 -12.45 -0.27 -12.40
N LYS A 45 -12.53 1.06 -12.40
CA LYS A 45 -12.25 1.86 -11.20
C LYS A 45 -13.24 1.50 -10.08
N GLU A 46 -14.50 1.32 -10.42
CA GLU A 46 -15.60 0.99 -9.52
C GLU A 46 -15.39 -0.40 -8.90
N SER A 47 -14.99 -1.38 -9.71
CA SER A 47 -14.65 -2.72 -9.21
C SER A 47 -13.48 -2.67 -8.22
N ALA A 48 -12.43 -1.90 -8.52
CA ALA A 48 -11.30 -1.73 -7.60
C ALA A 48 -11.71 -1.05 -6.29
N VAL A 49 -12.59 -0.04 -6.34
CA VAL A 49 -13.14 0.61 -5.14
C VAL A 49 -13.99 -0.37 -4.32
N SER A 50 -14.86 -1.15 -4.97
CA SER A 50 -15.67 -2.17 -4.28
C SER A 50 -14.81 -3.24 -3.62
N GLN A 51 -13.73 -3.69 -4.28
CA GLN A 51 -12.77 -4.62 -3.68
C GLN A 51 -12.08 -4.01 -2.46
N LEU A 52 -11.62 -2.76 -2.55
CA LEU A 52 -11.01 -2.06 -1.41
C LEU A 52 -11.98 -1.90 -0.23
N ASN A 53 -13.25 -1.59 -0.50
CA ASN A 53 -14.27 -1.48 0.56
C ASN A 53 -14.52 -2.84 1.23
N ALA A 54 -14.63 -3.93 0.46
CA ALA A 54 -14.79 -5.26 1.03
C ALA A 54 -13.60 -5.66 1.92
N LEU A 55 -12.36 -5.39 1.46
CA LEU A 55 -11.16 -5.63 2.27
C LEU A 55 -11.16 -4.77 3.55
N ARG A 56 -11.59 -3.50 3.45
CA ARG A 56 -11.74 -2.62 4.61
C ARG A 56 -12.73 -3.20 5.61
N ASP A 57 -13.89 -3.64 5.16
CA ASP A 57 -14.93 -4.19 6.02
C ASP A 57 -14.46 -5.47 6.71
N ASP A 58 -13.71 -6.33 6.01
CA ASP A 58 -13.11 -7.53 6.60
C ASP A 58 -12.06 -7.20 7.67
N ILE A 59 -11.28 -6.12 7.49
CA ILE A 59 -10.34 -5.62 8.52
C ILE A 59 -11.10 -5.06 9.72
N VAL A 60 -12.07 -4.18 9.48
CA VAL A 60 -12.84 -3.50 10.54
C VAL A 60 -13.67 -4.49 11.35
N SER A 61 -14.21 -5.53 10.70
CA SER A 61 -14.94 -6.62 11.36
C SER A 61 -14.02 -7.65 12.03
N GLY A 62 -12.70 -7.52 11.89
CA GLY A 62 -11.73 -8.43 12.49
C GLY A 62 -11.66 -9.82 11.86
N LYS A 63 -12.24 -10.02 10.67
CA LYS A 63 -12.20 -11.31 9.95
C LYS A 63 -10.82 -11.64 9.39
N ALA A 64 -10.03 -10.62 9.05
CA ALA A 64 -8.69 -10.77 8.52
C ALA A 64 -7.79 -9.62 8.98
N SER A 65 -6.49 -9.89 9.13
CA SER A 65 -5.52 -8.85 9.44
C SER A 65 -5.17 -8.02 8.19
N PHE A 66 -4.75 -6.78 8.41
CA PHE A 66 -4.29 -5.91 7.33
C PHE A 66 -3.12 -6.54 6.55
N GLU A 67 -2.14 -7.10 7.26
CA GLU A 67 -0.94 -7.69 6.68
C GLU A 67 -1.26 -8.89 5.78
N ASP A 68 -2.21 -9.73 6.19
CA ASP A 68 -2.68 -10.86 5.40
C ASP A 68 -3.35 -10.40 4.11
N LEU A 69 -4.27 -9.43 4.21
CA LEU A 69 -4.95 -8.90 3.03
C LEU A 69 -3.99 -8.16 2.10
N ALA A 70 -3.04 -7.40 2.64
CA ALA A 70 -2.02 -6.72 1.86
C ALA A 70 -1.15 -7.72 1.10
N SER A 71 -0.68 -8.79 1.76
CA SER A 71 0.14 -9.84 1.15
C SER A 71 -0.61 -10.58 0.05
N ARG A 72 -1.92 -10.77 0.22
CA ARG A 72 -2.76 -11.55 -0.68
C ARG A 72 -3.40 -10.75 -1.80
N PHE A 73 -3.64 -9.46 -1.66
CA PHE A 73 -4.44 -8.69 -2.63
C PHE A 73 -3.72 -7.46 -3.18
N SER A 74 -2.68 -6.94 -2.51
CA SER A 74 -2.00 -5.73 -2.98
C SER A 74 -1.16 -6.00 -4.25
N ASP A 75 -1.34 -5.15 -5.26
CA ASP A 75 -0.56 -5.12 -6.50
C ASP A 75 0.80 -4.41 -6.36
N CYS A 76 1.09 -3.86 -5.19
CA CYS A 76 2.39 -3.27 -4.88
C CYS A 76 3.40 -4.36 -4.50
N SER A 77 4.70 -4.12 -4.76
CA SER A 77 5.76 -5.03 -4.32
C SER A 77 5.89 -5.11 -2.79
N SER A 78 5.39 -4.10 -2.05
CA SER A 78 5.28 -4.13 -0.59
C SER A 78 4.38 -5.24 -0.06
N ALA A 79 3.54 -5.85 -0.91
CA ALA A 79 2.74 -7.03 -0.54
C ALA A 79 3.58 -8.13 0.10
N LYS A 80 4.83 -8.33 -0.36
CA LYS A 80 5.76 -9.32 0.21
C LYS A 80 6.13 -9.07 1.68
N ARG A 81 5.85 -7.86 2.19
CA ARG A 81 6.10 -7.42 3.58
C ARG A 81 4.80 -6.99 4.27
N GLY A 82 3.67 -7.60 3.95
CA GLY A 82 2.39 -7.23 4.56
C GLY A 82 1.93 -5.80 4.21
N GLY A 83 2.38 -5.27 3.07
CA GLY A 83 2.07 -3.90 2.65
C GLY A 83 2.98 -2.84 3.27
N ASP A 84 3.98 -3.22 4.07
CA ASP A 84 4.90 -2.29 4.71
C ASP A 84 5.75 -1.53 3.69
N LEU A 85 5.59 -0.22 3.72
CA LEU A 85 6.33 0.70 2.87
C LEU A 85 7.71 1.02 3.49
N GLY A 86 7.91 0.82 4.79
CA GLY A 86 9.13 1.17 5.53
C GLY A 86 9.05 2.54 6.20
N GLN A 87 10.20 3.06 6.63
CA GLN A 87 10.31 4.40 7.23
C GLN A 87 10.40 5.46 6.13
N PHE A 88 9.61 6.53 6.26
CA PHE A 88 9.67 7.68 5.36
C PHE A 88 9.90 8.96 6.14
N SER A 89 10.78 9.80 5.61
CA SER A 89 10.86 11.21 6.00
C SER A 89 9.62 11.93 5.49
N GLN A 90 8.96 12.70 6.35
CA GLN A 90 7.70 13.40 6.10
C GLN A 90 7.68 14.29 4.82
N THR A 91 8.83 14.62 4.25
CA THR A 91 9.00 15.46 3.05
C THR A 91 8.80 14.73 1.71
N SER A 92 8.75 13.40 1.66
CA SER A 92 8.86 12.68 0.36
C SER A 92 7.57 12.03 -0.18
N LEU A 93 6.40 12.31 0.41
CA LEU A 93 5.13 11.81 -0.14
C LEU A 93 4.36 12.94 -0.83
N PRO A 94 4.32 13.00 -2.18
CA PRO A 94 3.25 13.71 -2.86
C PRO A 94 1.97 12.93 -2.60
N ILE A 95 1.27 13.20 -1.49
CA ILE A 95 -0.06 12.66 -1.19
C ILE A 95 -1.04 13.32 -2.16
N LYS A 96 -1.02 12.85 -3.41
CA LYS A 96 -2.08 13.04 -4.39
C LYS A 96 -2.24 11.69 -5.09
N ASN A 97 -3.28 10.98 -4.66
CA ASN A 97 -3.82 9.71 -5.18
C ASN A 97 -3.53 8.46 -4.33
N VAL A 98 -4.46 8.24 -3.40
CA VAL A 98 -4.86 6.97 -2.77
C VAL A 98 -3.80 6.28 -1.90
N LEU A 99 -3.48 6.95 -0.79
CA LEU A 99 -3.12 6.28 0.46
C LEU A 99 -4.41 6.16 1.28
N PHE A 100 -4.79 4.95 1.68
CA PHE A 100 -5.62 4.78 2.86
C PHE A 100 -4.73 5.20 4.05
N SER A 101 -4.86 6.46 4.47
CA SER A 101 -4.16 7.03 5.63
C SER A 101 -5.10 6.94 6.82
N TYR A 102 -4.78 6.12 7.83
CA TYR A 102 -5.28 6.33 9.19
C TYR A 102 -4.20 7.14 9.93
N ILE A 103 -4.52 8.38 10.27
CA ILE A 103 -4.26 8.91 11.61
C ILE A 103 -5.58 8.73 12.35
#